data_AF-A0A7S2NK05-F1
#
_entry.id   AF-A0A7S2NK05-F1
#
_cell.length_a   1.000
_cell.length_b   1.000
_cell.length_c   1.000
_cell.angle_alpha   90.00
_cell.angle_beta   90.00
_cell.angle_gamma   90.00
#
_symmetry.space_group_name_H-M   'P 1'
#
loop_
_entity.id
_entity.type
_entity.pdbx_description
1 polymer ?
#
loop_
_entity_poly.entity_id
_entity_poly.type
_entity_poly.pdbx_seq_one_letter_code
_entity_poly.pdbx_strand_id
1 'polypeptide(L)'
;EGGEFCDPIFRGEDPVAESLEQNYKLLGKPDDPGSYHVREPSISVMHAKLHGLPPTQIHCGDLEVMKSDAVDFGAKAKAAGSPVEVHVWPRMWHVFTQYTEGCGGPDAQPLQEAVMACQQMADFLKRLA
;
A
#
# COMPACT_ATOMS: atom_id res chain seq x y z
N GLU A 1 12.46 8.69 22.04
CA GLU A 1 12.23 10.14 22.01
C GLU A 1 12.17 10.55 20.55
N GLY A 2 11.06 11.13 20.12
CA GLY A 2 10.85 11.66 18.79
C GLY A 2 9.93 12.86 18.94
N GLY A 3 10.39 14.02 18.48
CA GLY A 3 9.72 15.31 18.57
C GLY A 3 10.25 16.19 17.43
N GLU A 4 9.64 17.36 17.23
CA GLU A 4 9.87 18.28 16.10
C GLU A 4 11.35 18.60 15.76
N PHE A 5 12.28 18.35 16.68
CA PHE A 5 13.70 18.68 16.53
C PHE A 5 14.65 17.47 16.53
N CYS A 6 14.12 16.25 16.57
CA CYS A 6 14.91 15.02 16.69
C CYS A 6 14.48 13.95 15.70
N ASP A 7 14.12 14.35 14.48
CA ASP A 7 13.98 13.40 13.37
C ASP A 7 15.34 13.21 12.68
N PRO A 8 16.01 12.05 12.84
CA PRO A 8 17.32 11.80 12.25
C PRO A 8 17.26 11.64 10.72
N ILE A 9 16.07 11.45 10.16
CA ILE A 9 15.83 11.29 8.71
C ILE A 9 15.66 12.68 8.08
N PHE A 10 14.87 13.57 8.69
CA PHE A 10 14.49 14.85 8.07
C PHE A 10 15.24 16.08 8.59
N ARG A 11 16.15 15.93 9.58
CA ARG A 11 17.15 16.95 9.98
C ARG A 11 16.59 18.38 10.20
N GLY A 12 15.38 18.50 10.71
CA GLY A 12 14.74 19.80 10.99
C GLY A 12 14.04 20.43 9.79
N GLU A 13 13.95 19.74 8.66
CA GLU A 13 13.00 20.04 7.59
C GLU A 13 11.66 19.38 7.92
N ASP A 14 10.55 20.05 7.56
CA ASP A 14 9.23 19.46 7.65
C ASP A 14 9.01 18.60 6.40
N PRO A 15 9.15 17.26 6.48
CA PRO A 15 8.97 16.40 5.32
C PRO A 15 7.53 16.45 4.79
N VAL A 16 6.58 16.86 5.64
CA VAL A 16 5.18 17.03 5.31
C VAL A 16 5.01 18.23 4.38
N ALA A 17 5.75 19.33 4.62
CA ALA A 17 5.67 20.53 3.79
C ALA A 17 6.10 20.26 2.33
N GLU A 18 7.15 19.46 2.11
CA GLU A 18 7.65 19.16 0.76
C GLU A 18 6.88 18.02 0.06
N SER A 19 6.56 16.93 0.78
CA SER A 19 5.89 15.77 0.18
C SER A 19 4.39 15.97 -0.03
N LEU A 20 3.74 16.83 0.76
CA LEU A 20 2.30 17.05 0.63
C LEU A 20 1.92 18.11 -0.40
N GLU A 21 2.83 18.91 -0.96
CA GLU A 21 2.41 19.93 -1.94
C GLU A 21 1.69 19.28 -3.14
N GLN A 22 2.20 18.16 -3.64
CA GLN A 22 1.56 17.42 -4.73
C GLN A 22 0.23 16.78 -4.29
N ASN A 23 0.19 16.21 -3.08
CA ASN A 23 -1.04 15.65 -2.51
C ASN A 23 -2.11 16.73 -2.29
N TYR A 24 -1.72 17.92 -1.84
CA TYR A 24 -2.60 19.07 -1.63
C TYR A 24 -3.04 19.72 -2.94
N LYS A 25 -2.24 19.66 -4.02
CA LYS A 25 -2.70 20.04 -5.36
C LYS A 25 -3.83 19.13 -5.85
N LEU A 26 -3.78 17.84 -5.51
CA LEU A 26 -4.76 16.85 -5.96
C LEU A 26 -5.99 16.79 -5.05
N LEU A 27 -5.79 16.85 -3.73
CA LEU A 27 -6.82 16.61 -2.72
C LEU A 27 -7.29 17.89 -2.01
N GLY A 28 -6.61 19.02 -2.21
CA GLY A 28 -6.73 20.21 -1.37
C GLY A 28 -5.99 20.05 -0.04
N LYS A 29 -5.64 21.17 0.61
CA LYS A 29 -5.14 21.12 1.99
C LYS A 29 -6.31 20.80 2.93
N PRO A 30 -6.12 19.94 3.94
CA PRO A 30 -7.15 19.68 4.94
C PRO A 30 -7.76 20.97 5.48
N ASP A 31 -9.08 20.99 5.59
CA ASP A 31 -9.89 22.10 6.10
C ASP A 31 -9.97 23.36 5.20
N ASP A 32 -9.25 23.40 4.07
CA ASP A 32 -9.45 24.45 3.07
C ASP A 32 -10.77 24.23 2.30
N PRO A 33 -11.51 25.30 1.95
CA PRO A 33 -12.68 25.20 1.09
C PRO A 33 -12.35 24.52 -0.25
N GLY A 34 -13.06 23.44 -0.57
CA GLY A 34 -12.82 22.65 -1.79
C GLY A 34 -11.82 21.50 -1.62
N SER A 35 -11.25 21.32 -0.43
CA SER A 35 -10.51 20.11 -0.10
C SER A 35 -11.42 18.91 0.11
N TYR A 36 -10.89 17.73 -0.18
CA TYR A 36 -11.54 16.49 0.16
C TYR A 36 -11.20 16.09 1.59
N HIS A 37 -12.22 15.65 2.32
CA HIS A 37 -12.03 15.15 3.68
C HIS A 37 -11.23 13.84 3.65
N VAL A 38 -10.32 13.61 4.62
CA VAL A 38 -9.46 12.41 4.66
C VAL A 38 -10.22 11.08 4.75
N ARG A 39 -11.49 11.14 5.18
CA ARG A 39 -12.40 9.98 5.23
C ARG A 39 -13.30 9.84 4.00
N GLU A 40 -13.13 10.67 2.99
CA GLU A 40 -13.86 10.57 1.74
C GLU A 40 -13.59 9.18 1.12
N PRO A 41 -14.61 8.35 0.87
CA PRO A 41 -14.45 7.01 0.32
C PRO A 41 -13.65 6.90 -0.98
N SER A 42 -13.64 7.93 -1.83
CA SER A 42 -12.85 7.95 -3.06
C SER A 42 -11.36 8.18 -2.84
N ILE A 43 -10.96 8.61 -1.64
CA ILE A 43 -9.56 8.81 -1.22
C ILE A 43 -9.11 7.67 -0.32
N SER A 44 -9.90 7.37 0.70
CA SER A 44 -9.61 6.31 1.65
C SER A 44 -10.70 5.23 1.57
N VAL A 45 -10.42 4.23 0.76
CA VAL A 45 -11.34 3.10 0.49
C VAL A 45 -11.70 2.30 1.74
N MET A 46 -10.94 2.46 2.83
CA MET A 46 -11.31 1.96 4.15
C MET A 46 -12.62 2.54 4.69
N HIS A 47 -13.11 3.64 4.13
CA HIS A 47 -14.43 4.21 4.45
C HIS A 47 -15.51 3.91 3.41
N ALA A 48 -15.17 3.26 2.29
CA ALA A 48 -16.12 2.88 1.24
C ALA A 48 -16.98 1.67 1.60
N LYS A 49 -18.06 1.46 0.84
CA LYS A 49 -18.80 0.19 0.83
C LYS A 49 -18.03 -0.80 -0.05
N LEU A 50 -17.65 -1.94 0.52
CA LEU A 50 -16.76 -2.92 -0.14
C LEU A 50 -17.49 -4.18 -0.63
N HIS A 51 -18.80 -4.11 -0.88
CA HIS A 51 -19.55 -5.20 -1.50
C HIS A 51 -19.45 -5.12 -3.03
N GLY A 52 -19.52 -6.27 -3.71
CA GLY A 52 -19.57 -6.31 -5.17
C GLY A 52 -18.24 -5.97 -5.87
N LEU A 53 -17.13 -5.93 -5.13
CA LEU A 53 -15.80 -5.89 -5.74
C LEU A 53 -15.59 -7.15 -6.61
N PRO A 54 -14.86 -7.03 -7.74
CA PRO A 54 -14.42 -8.20 -8.50
C PRO A 54 -13.48 -9.06 -7.62
N PRO A 55 -13.20 -10.31 -8.03
CA PRO A 55 -12.09 -11.08 -7.46
C PRO A 55 -10.86 -10.21 -7.32
N THR A 56 -10.38 -10.05 -6.09
CA THR A 56 -9.29 -9.13 -5.74
C THR A 56 -8.22 -9.89 -4.96
N GLN A 57 -6.97 -9.77 -5.39
CA GLN A 57 -5.82 -10.33 -4.68
C GLN A 57 -4.92 -9.19 -4.19
N ILE A 58 -4.52 -9.24 -2.92
CA ILE A 58 -3.68 -8.23 -2.26
C ILE A 58 -2.41 -8.90 -1.75
N HIS A 59 -1.26 -8.33 -2.09
CA HIS A 59 0.05 -8.74 -1.58
C HIS A 59 0.65 -7.60 -0.77
N CYS A 60 1.10 -7.88 0.46
CA CYS A 60 1.81 -6.91 1.29
C CYS A 60 2.99 -7.58 2.01
N GLY A 61 4.01 -6.79 2.33
CA GLY A 61 5.10 -7.24 3.19
C GLY A 61 4.70 -7.25 4.67
N ASP A 62 5.36 -8.08 5.47
CA ASP A 62 5.19 -8.06 6.93
C ASP A 62 5.93 -6.89 7.59
N LEU A 63 6.94 -6.34 6.92
CA LEU A 63 7.78 -5.23 7.40
C LEU A 63 7.47 -3.91 6.66
N GLU A 64 6.19 -3.58 6.50
CA GLU A 64 5.75 -2.29 5.95
C GLU A 64 4.64 -1.67 6.82
N VAL A 65 4.56 -0.33 6.84
CA VAL A 65 3.56 0.37 7.66
C VAL A 65 2.13 0.21 7.12
N MET A 66 1.96 -0.14 5.85
CA MET A 66 0.67 -0.36 5.17
C MET A 66 0.09 -1.76 5.40
N LYS A 67 0.77 -2.63 6.15
CA LYS A 67 0.30 -4.01 6.40
C LYS A 67 -1.10 -4.03 7.01
N SER A 68 -1.37 -3.18 8.00
CA SER A 68 -2.69 -3.10 8.64
C SER A 68 -3.79 -2.77 7.62
N ASP A 69 -3.53 -1.82 6.73
CA ASP A 69 -4.50 -1.39 5.72
C ASP A 69 -4.88 -2.55 4.79
N ALA A 70 -3.89 -3.33 4.33
CA ALA A 70 -4.12 -4.50 3.49
C ALA A 70 -4.96 -5.59 4.20
N VAL A 71 -4.63 -5.89 5.47
CA VAL A 71 -5.32 -6.91 6.27
C VAL A 71 -6.74 -6.47 6.59
N ASP A 72 -6.92 -5.24 7.06
CA ASP A 72 -8.21 -4.71 7.48
C ASP A 72 -9.14 -4.48 6.28
N PHE A 73 -8.62 -3.99 5.14
CA PHE A 73 -9.37 -3.90 3.89
C PHE A 73 -9.88 -5.28 3.47
N GLY A 74 -8.99 -6.28 3.45
CA GLY A 74 -9.37 -7.63 3.03
C GLY A 74 -10.40 -8.25 3.97
N ALA A 75 -10.26 -8.08 5.28
CA ALA A 75 -11.24 -8.54 6.26
C ALA A 75 -12.60 -7.85 6.06
N LYS A 76 -12.61 -6.52 5.90
CA LYS A 76 -13.82 -5.74 5.66
C LYS A 76 -14.52 -6.11 4.35
N ALA A 77 -13.78 -6.27 3.26
CA ALA A 77 -14.32 -6.66 1.96
C ALA A 77 -14.88 -8.08 1.97
N LYS A 78 -14.17 -9.04 2.57
CA LYS A 78 -14.68 -10.41 2.79
C LYS A 78 -15.98 -10.41 3.59
N ALA A 79 -16.03 -9.65 4.68
CA ALA A 79 -17.25 -9.51 5.49
C ALA A 79 -18.42 -8.88 4.72
N ALA A 80 -18.13 -8.05 3.73
CA ALA A 80 -19.12 -7.47 2.81
C ALA A 80 -19.53 -8.40 1.65
N GLY A 81 -18.99 -9.63 1.60
CA GLY A 81 -19.32 -10.63 0.58
C GLY A 81 -18.46 -10.57 -0.69
N SER A 82 -17.39 -9.78 -0.71
CA SER A 82 -16.49 -9.70 -1.86
C SER A 82 -15.41 -10.79 -1.85
N PRO A 83 -15.09 -11.39 -3.01
CA PRO A 83 -14.07 -12.43 -3.14
C PRO A 83 -12.66 -11.82 -3.10
N VAL A 84 -12.14 -11.60 -1.89
CA VAL A 84 -10.81 -11.02 -1.69
C VAL A 84 -9.83 -12.05 -1.12
N GLU A 85 -8.60 -12.07 -1.61
CA GLU A 85 -7.48 -12.87 -1.10
C GLU A 85 -6.38 -11.91 -0.59
N VAL A 86 -5.82 -12.15 0.60
CA VAL A 86 -4.72 -11.32 1.15
C VAL A 86 -3.53 -12.21 1.48
N HIS A 87 -2.36 -11.86 0.97
CA HIS A 87 -1.10 -12.56 1.16
C HIS A 87 -0.10 -11.62 1.86
N VAL A 88 0.20 -11.92 3.12
CA VAL A 88 1.23 -11.22 3.89
C VAL A 88 2.54 -12.00 3.77
N TRP A 89 3.60 -11.35 3.29
CA TRP A 89 4.88 -11.97 3.00
C TRP A 89 5.88 -11.72 4.13
N PRO A 90 6.32 -12.77 4.86
CA PRO A 90 7.25 -12.62 5.96
C PRO A 90 8.52 -11.88 5.53
N ARG A 91 8.95 -10.91 6.34
CA ARG A 91 10.21 -10.15 6.16
C ARG A 91 10.31 -9.31 4.88
N MET A 92 9.23 -9.19 4.10
CA MET A 92 9.21 -8.35 2.91
C MET A 92 8.85 -6.90 3.24
N TRP A 93 9.40 -5.97 2.45
CA TRP A 93 9.16 -4.54 2.54
C TRP A 93 8.14 -4.07 1.49
N HIS A 94 7.84 -2.78 1.53
CA HIS A 94 6.88 -2.15 0.64
C HIS A 94 7.20 -2.39 -0.84
N VAL A 95 6.24 -2.98 -1.57
CA VAL A 95 6.33 -3.24 -3.01
C VAL A 95 7.53 -4.11 -3.40
N PHE A 96 7.89 -5.07 -2.54
CA PHE A 96 8.95 -6.06 -2.82
C PHE A 96 8.75 -6.78 -4.17
N THR A 97 7.51 -6.89 -4.67
CA THR A 97 7.16 -7.50 -5.97
C THR A 97 7.84 -6.86 -7.18
N GLN A 98 8.27 -5.58 -7.09
CA GLN A 98 9.02 -4.93 -8.18
C GLN A 98 10.48 -5.38 -8.27
N TYR A 99 10.97 -6.18 -7.32
CA TYR A 99 12.38 -6.56 -7.21
C TYR A 99 12.65 -8.00 -7.69
N THR A 100 11.96 -8.48 -8.74
CA THR A 100 12.17 -9.84 -9.26
C THR A 100 13.61 -10.12 -9.67
N GLU A 101 14.35 -9.11 -10.12
CA GLU A 101 15.76 -9.19 -10.50
C GLU A 101 16.73 -8.82 -9.34
N GLY A 102 16.22 -8.66 -8.11
CA GLY A 102 17.00 -8.25 -6.94
C GLY A 102 17.06 -6.73 -6.72
N CYS A 103 17.88 -6.30 -5.76
CA CYS A 103 17.95 -4.91 -5.30
C CYS A 103 19.03 -4.05 -6.00
N GLY A 104 19.24 -4.26 -7.31
CA GLY A 104 20.21 -3.52 -8.11
C GLY A 104 21.68 -3.87 -7.83
N GLY A 105 22.56 -3.50 -8.77
CA GLY A 105 23.98 -3.83 -8.74
C GLY A 105 24.38 -4.97 -9.69
N PRO A 106 25.68 -5.13 -9.98
CA PRO A 106 26.17 -6.07 -10.99
C PRO A 106 25.97 -7.55 -10.62
N ASP A 107 25.88 -7.87 -9.33
CA ASP A 107 25.76 -9.23 -8.81
C ASP A 107 24.40 -9.49 -8.11
N ALA A 108 23.42 -8.62 -8.33
CA ALA A 108 22.09 -8.77 -7.75
C ALA A 108 21.49 -10.13 -8.12
N GLN A 109 21.00 -10.84 -7.11
CA GLN A 109 20.29 -12.09 -7.31
C GLN A 109 18.78 -11.84 -7.27
N PRO A 110 17.99 -12.59 -8.05
CA PRO A 110 16.54 -12.52 -7.99
C PRO A 110 16.01 -12.62 -6.56
N LEU A 111 15.09 -11.72 -6.20
CA LEU A 111 14.35 -11.85 -4.95
C LEU A 111 13.29 -12.93 -5.14
N GLN A 112 13.54 -14.10 -4.56
CA GLN A 112 12.69 -15.27 -4.75
C GLN A 112 11.22 -15.00 -4.38
N GLU A 113 10.98 -14.27 -3.29
CA GLU A 113 9.65 -13.87 -2.84
C GLU A 113 8.93 -13.01 -3.87
N ALA A 114 9.63 -12.07 -4.52
CA ALA A 114 9.05 -11.24 -5.58
C ALA A 114 8.64 -12.09 -6.79
N VAL A 115 9.51 -13.01 -7.22
CA VAL A 115 9.22 -13.95 -8.31
C VAL A 115 8.00 -14.80 -7.97
N MET A 116 7.93 -15.35 -6.75
CA MET A 116 6.81 -16.16 -6.30
C MET A 116 5.50 -15.35 -6.24
N ALA A 117 5.54 -14.12 -5.75
CA ALA A 117 4.38 -13.24 -5.72
C ALA A 117 3.88 -12.92 -7.14
N CYS A 118 4.79 -12.63 -8.07
CA CYS A 118 4.44 -12.44 -9.49
C CYS A 118 3.81 -13.68 -10.12
N GLN A 119 4.32 -14.87 -9.80
CA GLN A 119 3.72 -16.13 -10.24
C GLN A 119 2.31 -16.32 -9.66
N GLN A 120 2.11 -16.04 -8.36
CA GLN A 120 0.79 -16.11 -7.72
C GLN A 120 -0.23 -15.14 -8.35
N MET A 121 0.20 -13.92 -8.69
CA MET A 121 -0.63 -12.95 -9.41
C MET A 121 -1.00 -13.45 -10.82
N ALA A 122 -0.04 -14.00 -11.56
CA ALA A 122 -0.29 -14.56 -12.88
C ALA A 122 -1.28 -15.73 -12.81
N ASP A 123 -1.13 -16.61 -11.83
CA ASP A 123 -2.03 -17.75 -11.64
C ASP A 123 -3.42 -17.31 -11.16
N PHE A 124 -3.50 -16.25 -10.36
CA PHE A 124 -4.78 -15.63 -9.98
C PHE A 124 -5.52 -15.13 -11.22
N LEU A 125 -4.87 -14.35 -12.08
CA LEU A 125 -5.48 -13.83 -13.31
C LEU A 125 -5.91 -14.96 -14.26
N LYS A 126 -5.09 -16.01 -14.42
CA LYS A 126 -5.45 -17.17 -15.25
C LYS A 126 -6.69 -17.92 -14.75
N ARG A 127 -6.95 -17.94 -13.45
CA ARG A 127 -8.17 -18.56 -12.88
C ARG A 127 -9.44 -17.75 -13.16
N LEU A 128 -9.32 -16.49 -13.54
CA LEU A 128 -10.45 -15.59 -13.82
C LEU A 128 -10.82 -15.53 -15.32
N ALA A 129 -9.96 -16.06 -16.19
CA ALA A 129 -10.18 -16.15 -17.64
C ALA A 129 -10.96 -17.42 -18.02
#